data_AF-A0A3R7AKJ8-F1
#
_entry.id   AF-A0A3R7AKJ8-F1
#
_cell.length_a   1.000
_cell.length_b   1.000
_cell.length_c   1.000
_cell.angle_alpha   90.00
_cell.angle_beta   90.00
_cell.angle_gamma   90.00
#
_symmetry.space_group_name_H-M   'P 1'
#
loop_
_entity.id
_entity.type
_entity.pdbx_description
1 polymer ?
#
loop_
_entity_poly.entity_id
_entity_poly.type
_entity_poly.pdbx_seq_one_letter_code
_entity_poly.pdbx_strand_id
1 'polypeptide(L)'
;MKDAKMSQDEWKDLYRESIKQWKENYKRALKEWTDRLRDWKLQAKSRLAKGDIPPFPPLPHAPPISPLPLAHGGRSNVIASRIGDDELQSIDMLIEAGLFNTRSEAVAYLVREGIKARKDILDKVASALEEIRRIRKEAEKHISNLKKEIGLTETEKPENENACPKCGKDLSDLPEDIAVCPYCGTKLNKS
;
A
#
# COMPACT_ATOMS: atom_id res chain seq x y z
N MET A 1 10.85 -2.08 -15.58
CA MET A 1 11.44 -2.66 -14.34
C MET A 1 10.75 -3.98 -14.07
N LYS A 2 11.49 -5.09 -14.05
CA LYS A 2 10.93 -6.41 -13.71
C LYS A 2 10.90 -6.52 -12.20
N ASP A 3 9.72 -6.77 -11.63
CA ASP A 3 9.57 -7.07 -10.20
C ASP A 3 10.37 -8.35 -9.88
N ALA A 4 11.44 -8.19 -9.10
CA ALA A 4 12.23 -9.31 -8.61
C ALA A 4 11.39 -10.08 -7.57
N LYS A 5 10.84 -11.21 -7.97
CA LYS A 5 10.07 -12.10 -7.09
C LYS A 5 11.05 -12.85 -6.19
N MET A 6 11.28 -12.33 -4.99
CA MET A 6 12.15 -12.91 -3.95
C MET A 6 11.74 -14.36 -3.62
N SER A 7 12.72 -15.24 -3.46
CA SER A 7 12.50 -16.67 -3.21
C SER A 7 11.91 -16.92 -1.82
N GLN A 8 11.15 -18.02 -1.68
CA GLN A 8 10.53 -18.40 -0.42
C GLN A 8 11.56 -18.70 0.69
N ASP A 9 12.75 -19.19 0.32
CA ASP A 9 13.80 -19.51 1.28
C ASP A 9 14.61 -18.26 1.69
N GLU A 10 14.86 -17.33 0.77
CA GLU A 10 15.43 -16.01 1.08
C GLU A 10 14.54 -15.23 2.06
N TRP A 11 13.22 -15.36 1.94
CA TRP A 11 12.27 -14.73 2.85
C TRP A 11 12.32 -15.34 4.27
N LYS A 12 12.50 -16.66 4.40
CA LYS A 12 12.62 -17.33 5.70
C LYS A 12 13.89 -16.91 6.44
N ASP A 13 14.98 -16.72 5.71
CA ASP A 13 16.27 -16.33 6.31
C ASP A 13 16.26 -14.86 6.74
N LEU A 14 15.73 -13.97 5.91
CA LEU A 14 15.49 -12.56 6.28
C LEU A 14 14.56 -12.44 7.50
N TYR A 15 13.55 -13.30 7.60
CA TYR A 15 12.64 -13.37 8.74
C TYR A 15 13.32 -13.83 10.03
N ARG A 16 14.10 -14.92 9.96
CA ARG A 16 14.85 -15.46 11.09
C ARG A 16 15.79 -14.40 11.66
N GLU A 17 16.49 -13.68 10.78
CA GLU A 17 17.43 -12.63 11.15
C GLU A 17 16.72 -11.41 11.76
N SER A 18 15.61 -10.97 11.16
CA SER A 18 14.81 -9.85 11.68
C SER A 18 14.26 -10.11 13.09
N ILE A 19 13.79 -11.33 13.37
CA ILE A 19 13.31 -11.70 14.73
C ILE A 19 14.45 -11.70 15.73
N LYS A 20 15.64 -12.19 15.32
CA LYS A 20 16.82 -12.24 16.17
C LYS A 20 17.21 -10.82 16.60
N GLN A 21 17.31 -9.92 15.63
CA GLN A 21 17.63 -8.51 15.86
C GLN A 21 16.58 -7.80 16.70
N TRP A 22 15.28 -8.01 16.43
CA TRP A 22 14.21 -7.43 17.25
C TRP A 22 14.29 -7.91 18.70
N LYS A 23 14.49 -9.22 18.92
CA LYS A 23 14.60 -9.81 20.27
C LYS A 23 15.80 -9.24 21.03
N GLU A 24 16.93 -9.04 20.36
CA GLU A 24 18.13 -8.43 20.96
C GLU A 24 17.90 -6.97 21.33
N ASN A 25 17.30 -6.19 20.43
CA ASN A 25 16.95 -4.78 20.68
C ASN A 25 15.92 -4.64 21.82
N TYR A 26 14.92 -5.53 21.86
CA TYR A 26 13.91 -5.55 22.91
C TYR A 26 14.53 -5.87 24.29
N LYS A 27 15.42 -6.87 24.34
CA LYS A 27 16.17 -7.20 25.57
C LYS A 27 17.02 -6.02 26.05
N ARG A 28 17.67 -5.31 25.12
CA ARG A 28 18.47 -4.12 25.44
C ARG A 28 17.60 -3.00 26.01
N ALA A 29 16.49 -2.68 25.34
CA ALA A 29 15.53 -1.66 25.77
C ALA A 29 14.95 -1.96 27.16
N LEU A 30 14.63 -3.23 27.46
CA LEU A 30 14.18 -3.64 28.79
C LEU A 30 15.25 -3.46 29.86
N LYS A 31 16.51 -3.76 29.55
CA LYS A 31 17.62 -3.58 30.49
C LYS A 31 17.81 -2.09 30.81
N GLU A 32 17.87 -1.25 29.79
CA GLU A 32 17.96 0.21 29.93
C GLU A 32 16.78 0.80 30.71
N TRP A 33 15.57 0.33 30.42
CA TRP A 33 14.38 0.74 31.16
C TRP A 33 14.44 0.33 32.63
N THR A 34 14.91 -0.88 32.94
CA THR A 34 15.04 -1.36 34.31
C THR A 34 16.00 -0.48 35.12
N ASP A 35 17.10 -0.03 34.52
CA ASP A 35 18.04 0.88 35.15
C ASP A 35 17.41 2.27 35.38
N ARG A 36 16.72 2.82 34.38
CA ARG A 36 15.98 4.09 34.51
C ARG A 36 14.89 4.03 35.59
N LEU A 37 14.19 2.91 35.71
CA LEU A 37 13.14 2.71 36.70
C LEU A 37 13.74 2.59 38.11
N ARG A 38 14.92 1.98 38.25
CA ARG A 38 15.67 1.93 39.52
C ARG A 38 16.05 3.33 39.99
N ASP A 39 16.60 4.15 39.09
CA ASP A 39 16.97 5.54 39.39
C ASP A 39 15.74 6.39 39.74
N TRP A 40 14.67 6.24 38.97
CA TRP A 40 13.39 6.89 39.26
C TRP A 40 12.87 6.48 40.65
N LYS A 41 12.95 5.20 41.03
CA LYS A 41 12.50 4.71 42.34
C LYS A 41 13.29 5.33 43.50
N LEU A 42 14.60 5.52 43.33
CA LEU A 42 15.43 6.20 44.33
C LEU A 42 15.05 7.68 44.48
N GLN A 43 14.82 8.36 43.36
CA GLN A 43 14.35 9.75 43.35
C GLN A 43 12.93 9.90 43.90
N ALA A 44 12.04 8.96 43.62
CA ALA A 44 10.68 8.95 44.13
C ALA A 44 10.66 8.77 45.65
N LYS A 45 11.47 7.86 46.19
CA LYS A 45 11.62 7.68 47.64
C LYS A 45 12.13 8.95 48.34
N SER A 46 13.09 9.65 47.74
CA SER A 46 13.63 10.89 48.34
C SER A 46 12.66 12.07 48.26
N ARG A 47 11.79 12.13 47.24
CA ARG A 47 10.70 13.13 47.12
C ARG A 47 9.55 12.86 48.09
N LEU A 48 9.13 11.60 48.19
CA LEU A 48 8.09 11.20 49.15
C LEU A 48 8.53 11.46 50.59
N ALA A 49 9.82 11.24 50.92
CA ALA A 49 10.38 11.60 52.22
C ALA A 49 10.35 13.11 52.51
N LYS A 50 10.24 13.96 51.48
CA LYS A 50 10.11 15.42 51.59
C LYS A 50 8.66 15.91 51.53
N GLY A 51 7.68 15.00 51.40
CA GLY A 51 6.26 15.33 51.28
C GLY A 51 5.78 15.64 49.85
N ASP A 52 6.62 15.48 48.84
CA ASP A 52 6.28 15.76 47.44
C ASP A 52 5.81 14.50 46.69
N ILE A 53 4.87 14.68 45.75
CA ILE A 53 4.40 13.60 44.86
C ILE A 53 5.38 13.44 43.68
N PRO A 54 5.97 12.24 43.47
CA PRO A 54 6.89 12.02 42.36
C PRO A 54 6.15 11.93 41.01
N PRO A 55 6.82 12.30 39.89
CA PRO A 55 6.26 12.16 38.55
C PRO A 55 6.09 10.69 38.18
N PHE A 56 5.25 10.40 37.19
CA PHE A 56 4.99 9.04 36.71
C PHE A 56 6.31 8.33 36.30
N PRO A 57 6.45 7.01 36.58
CA PRO A 57 7.65 6.27 36.19
C PRO A 57 7.84 6.28 34.67
N PRO A 58 9.09 6.26 34.20
CA PRO A 58 9.36 6.18 32.77
C PRO A 58 8.80 4.86 32.21
N LEU A 59 8.12 4.93 31.07
CA LEU A 59 7.70 3.73 30.34
C LEU A 59 8.87 3.18 29.50
N PRO A 60 8.91 1.87 29.23
CA PRO A 60 9.94 1.31 28.35
C PRO A 60 9.70 1.80 26.93
N HIS A 61 10.74 2.30 26.27
CA HIS A 61 10.72 2.50 24.82
C HIS A 61 10.94 1.14 24.16
N ALA A 62 9.91 0.31 24.16
CA ALA A 62 9.95 -0.93 23.40
C ALA A 62 10.12 -0.57 21.92
N PRO A 63 11.13 -1.10 21.22
CA PRO A 63 11.19 -0.93 19.78
C PRO A 63 9.87 -1.46 19.22
N PRO A 64 9.20 -0.70 18.34
CA PRO A 64 8.02 -1.23 17.68
C PRO A 64 8.44 -2.58 17.11
N ILE A 65 7.62 -3.60 17.32
CA ILE A 65 7.71 -4.81 16.50
C ILE A 65 7.71 -4.24 15.09
N SER A 66 8.84 -4.36 14.37
CA SER A 66 8.92 -3.87 13.01
C SER A 66 7.64 -4.37 12.34
N PRO A 67 6.88 -3.51 11.63
CA PRO A 67 5.70 -3.96 10.92
C PRO A 67 6.19 -4.78 9.71
N LEU A 68 6.82 -5.92 10.00
CA LEU A 68 6.80 -7.06 9.12
C LEU A 68 5.32 -7.48 9.04
N PRO A 69 4.87 -7.90 7.86
CA PRO A 69 3.46 -8.07 7.51
C PRO A 69 2.79 -9.28 8.21
N LEU A 70 3.14 -9.56 9.46
CA LEU A 70 2.53 -10.58 10.30
C LEU A 70 1.42 -10.04 11.20
N ALA A 71 1.27 -8.71 11.34
CA ALA A 71 0.07 -8.09 11.92
C ALA A 71 -0.93 -7.57 10.87
N HIS A 72 -0.68 -7.85 9.59
CA HIS A 72 -1.68 -7.75 8.53
C HIS A 72 -1.79 -9.13 7.90
N GLY A 73 -2.55 -10.02 8.55
CA GLY A 73 -3.00 -11.27 7.95
C GLY A 73 -3.77 -10.93 6.68
N GLY A 74 -3.06 -10.86 5.55
CA GLY A 74 -3.55 -10.27 4.32
C GLY A 74 -3.81 -8.76 4.47
N ARG A 75 -3.66 -8.01 3.39
CA ARG A 75 -4.46 -6.80 3.25
C ARG A 75 -5.92 -7.28 3.14
N SER A 76 -6.65 -7.28 4.25
CA SER A 76 -8.07 -7.59 4.22
C SER A 76 -8.79 -6.37 3.64
N ASN A 77 -9.54 -6.59 2.56
CA ASN A 77 -10.40 -5.55 2.01
C ASN A 77 -11.61 -5.42 2.93
N VAL A 78 -11.89 -4.20 3.38
CA VAL A 78 -13.09 -3.89 4.17
C VAL A 78 -14.15 -3.41 3.21
N ILE A 79 -15.27 -4.14 3.15
CA ILE A 79 -16.45 -3.74 2.39
C ILE A 79 -17.49 -3.30 3.41
N ALA A 80 -17.89 -2.02 3.33
CA ALA A 80 -19.05 -1.53 4.06
C ALA A 80 -20.31 -1.90 3.26
N SER A 81 -21.20 -2.69 3.86
CA SER A 81 -22.50 -3.05 3.25
C SER A 81 -23.63 -2.78 4.23
N ARG A 82 -24.79 -2.40 3.69
CA ARG A 82 -26.04 -2.43 4.44
C ARG A 82 -26.52 -3.88 4.49
N ILE A 83 -27.04 -4.28 5.64
CA ILE A 83 -27.56 -5.62 5.93
C ILE A 83 -28.99 -5.43 6.42
N GLY A 84 -29.92 -6.27 5.99
CA GLY A 84 -31.31 -6.23 6.43
C GLY A 84 -31.47 -6.72 7.89
N ASP A 85 -32.59 -6.38 8.51
CA ASP A 85 -32.84 -6.74 9.92
C ASP A 85 -32.89 -8.27 10.13
N ASP A 86 -33.51 -9.01 9.22
CA ASP A 86 -33.61 -10.48 9.27
C ASP A 86 -32.23 -11.16 9.14
N GLU A 87 -31.38 -10.63 8.27
CA GLU A 87 -30.01 -11.10 8.05
C GLU A 87 -29.14 -10.80 9.28
N LEU A 88 -29.29 -9.61 9.86
CA LEU A 88 -28.58 -9.20 11.07
C LEU A 88 -28.98 -10.08 12.26
N GLN A 89 -30.27 -10.39 12.42
CA GLN A 89 -30.76 -11.30 13.44
C GLN A 89 -30.14 -12.69 13.28
N SER A 90 -30.03 -13.18 12.04
CA SER A 90 -29.38 -14.47 11.76
C SER A 90 -27.89 -14.46 12.14
N ILE A 91 -27.19 -13.37 11.87
CA ILE A 91 -25.79 -13.20 12.27
C ILE A 91 -25.65 -13.17 13.79
N ASP A 92 -26.54 -12.47 14.49
CA ASP A 92 -26.52 -12.37 15.95
C ASP A 92 -26.78 -13.72 16.62
N MET A 93 -27.71 -14.53 16.10
CA MET A 93 -27.93 -15.90 16.59
C MET A 93 -26.65 -16.75 16.52
N LEU A 94 -25.83 -16.59 15.47
CA LEU A 94 -24.57 -17.34 15.34
C LEU A 94 -23.53 -16.91 16.40
N ILE A 95 -23.56 -15.65 16.82
CA ILE A 95 -22.68 -15.15 17.89
C ILE A 95 -23.18 -15.62 19.25
N GLU A 96 -24.49 -15.53 19.50
CA GLU A 96 -25.13 -16.01 20.73
C GLU A 96 -24.91 -17.51 20.93
N ALA A 97 -24.94 -18.29 19.85
CA ALA A 97 -24.60 -19.72 19.86
C ALA A 97 -23.10 -20.00 20.08
N GLY A 98 -22.25 -18.97 20.13
CA GLY A 98 -20.81 -19.10 20.33
C GLY A 98 -20.03 -19.63 19.13
N LEU A 99 -20.64 -19.64 17.93
CA LEU A 99 -19.97 -20.11 16.71
C LEU A 99 -18.96 -19.09 16.17
N PHE A 100 -19.19 -17.79 16.42
CA PHE A 100 -18.30 -16.71 16.04
C PHE A 100 -18.15 -15.69 17.16
N ASN A 101 -16.99 -15.04 17.24
CA ASN A 101 -16.72 -14.05 18.28
C ASN A 101 -17.22 -12.65 17.90
N THR A 102 -17.36 -12.38 16.60
CA THR A 102 -17.77 -11.06 16.09
C THR A 102 -18.70 -11.17 14.89
N ARG A 103 -19.57 -10.15 14.69
CA ARG A 103 -20.44 -10.04 13.51
C ARG A 103 -19.67 -10.06 12.21
N SER A 104 -18.55 -9.33 12.15
CA SER A 104 -17.71 -9.27 10.94
C SER A 104 -17.11 -10.63 10.57
N GLU A 105 -16.74 -11.44 11.57
CA GLU A 105 -16.23 -12.80 11.35
C GLU A 105 -17.32 -13.73 10.79
N ALA A 106 -18.51 -13.71 11.39
CA ALA A 106 -19.67 -14.47 10.94
C ALA A 106 -20.07 -14.09 9.49
N VAL A 107 -20.15 -12.79 9.19
CA VAL A 107 -20.45 -12.29 7.83
C VAL A 107 -19.38 -12.76 6.85
N ALA A 108 -18.11 -12.62 7.18
CA ALA A 108 -17.02 -13.05 6.30
C ALA A 108 -17.08 -14.56 6.03
N TYR A 109 -17.48 -15.36 7.01
CA TYR A 109 -17.72 -16.79 6.83
C TYR A 109 -18.88 -17.06 5.88
N LEU A 110 -20.05 -16.46 6.12
CA LEU A 110 -21.24 -16.64 5.29
C LEU A 110 -21.00 -16.22 3.83
N VAL A 111 -20.29 -15.11 3.61
CA VAL A 111 -19.92 -14.67 2.26
C VAL A 111 -19.01 -15.69 1.56
N ARG A 112 -18.01 -16.24 2.26
CA ARG A 112 -17.13 -17.27 1.68
C ARG A 112 -17.89 -18.53 1.30
N GLU A 113 -18.77 -19.02 2.18
CA GLU A 113 -19.58 -20.20 1.89
C GLU A 113 -20.61 -19.90 0.78
N GLY A 114 -21.20 -18.71 0.75
CA GLY A 114 -22.07 -18.28 -0.35
C GLY A 114 -21.38 -18.25 -1.71
N ILE A 115 -20.13 -17.76 -1.76
CA ILE A 115 -19.30 -17.78 -2.99
C ILE A 115 -19.02 -19.21 -3.43
N LYS A 116 -18.69 -20.12 -2.50
CA LYS A 116 -18.46 -21.54 -2.81
C LYS A 116 -19.75 -22.20 -3.33
N ALA A 117 -20.87 -21.95 -2.66
CA ALA A 117 -22.16 -22.54 -3.00
C ALA A 117 -22.68 -22.09 -4.38
N ARG A 118 -22.32 -20.87 -4.82
CA ARG A 118 -22.76 -20.29 -6.10
C ARG A 118 -21.63 -20.12 -7.12
N LYS A 119 -20.58 -20.94 -6.99
CA LYS A 119 -19.41 -20.88 -7.85
C LYS A 119 -19.76 -21.07 -9.33
N ASP A 120 -20.72 -21.94 -9.62
CA ASP A 120 -21.21 -22.22 -10.98
C ASP A 120 -21.75 -20.96 -11.69
N ILE A 121 -22.49 -20.11 -10.98
CA ILE A 121 -23.03 -18.86 -11.53
C ILE A 121 -21.92 -17.83 -11.68
N LEU A 122 -21.04 -17.72 -10.67
CA LEU A 122 -19.91 -16.80 -10.72
C LEU A 122 -18.98 -17.12 -11.90
N ASP A 123 -18.74 -18.40 -12.18
CA ASP A 123 -17.94 -18.84 -13.32
C ASP A 123 -18.60 -18.48 -14.66
N LYS A 124 -19.93 -18.64 -14.78
CA LYS A 124 -20.69 -18.19 -15.97
C LYS A 124 -20.60 -16.68 -16.18
N VAL A 125 -20.75 -15.90 -15.11
CA VAL A 125 -20.61 -14.43 -15.16
C VAL A 125 -19.19 -14.05 -15.57
N ALA A 126 -18.17 -14.70 -15.01
CA ALA A 126 -16.78 -14.46 -15.36
C ALA A 126 -16.52 -14.76 -16.85
N SER A 127 -17.03 -15.87 -17.37
CA SER A 127 -16.89 -16.23 -18.78
C SER A 127 -17.55 -15.20 -19.70
N ALA A 128 -18.77 -14.75 -19.38
CA ALA A 128 -19.45 -13.72 -20.17
C ALA A 128 -18.70 -12.38 -20.16
N LEU A 129 -18.15 -11.98 -19.02
CA LEU A 129 -17.35 -10.75 -18.90
C LEU A 129 -16.04 -10.84 -19.70
N GLU A 130 -15.39 -12.00 -19.74
CA GLU A 130 -14.20 -12.21 -20.56
C GLU A 130 -14.51 -12.11 -22.06
N GLU A 131 -15.64 -12.65 -22.50
CA GLU A 131 -16.08 -12.51 -23.89
C GLU A 131 -16.33 -11.04 -24.26
N ILE A 132 -17.01 -10.27 -23.40
CA ILE A 132 -17.20 -8.83 -23.59
C ILE A 132 -15.84 -8.11 -23.68
N ARG A 133 -14.88 -8.44 -22.82
CA ARG A 133 -13.53 -7.86 -22.85
C ARG A 133 -12.79 -8.20 -24.14
N ARG A 134 -12.90 -9.43 -24.63
CA ARG A 134 -12.31 -9.87 -25.90
C ARG A 134 -12.89 -9.06 -27.06
N ILE A 135 -14.22 -8.98 -27.15
CA ILE A 135 -14.91 -8.24 -28.21
C ILE A 135 -14.50 -6.76 -28.19
N ARG A 136 -14.43 -6.12 -27.01
CA ARG A 136 -13.95 -4.73 -26.88
C ARG A 136 -12.53 -4.55 -27.43
N LYS A 137 -11.61 -5.46 -27.08
CA LYS A 137 -10.23 -5.41 -27.59
C LYS A 137 -10.15 -5.63 -29.11
N GLU A 138 -10.95 -6.55 -29.65
CA GLU A 138 -11.02 -6.79 -31.10
C GLU A 138 -11.54 -5.55 -31.84
N ALA A 139 -12.60 -4.92 -31.32
CA ALA A 139 -13.12 -3.67 -31.86
C ALA A 139 -12.09 -2.54 -31.82
N GLU A 140 -11.39 -2.36 -30.70
CA GLU A 140 -10.30 -1.37 -30.57
C GLU A 140 -9.18 -1.63 -31.58
N LYS A 141 -8.80 -2.90 -31.78
CA LYS A 141 -7.79 -3.29 -32.77
C LYS A 141 -8.25 -3.01 -34.20
N HIS A 142 -9.50 -3.32 -34.53
CA HIS A 142 -10.08 -3.04 -35.85
C HIS A 142 -10.11 -1.54 -36.12
N ILE A 143 -10.53 -0.73 -35.14
CA ILE A 143 -10.51 0.73 -35.25
C ILE A 143 -9.08 1.25 -35.41
N SER A 144 -8.12 0.72 -34.66
CA SER A 144 -6.70 1.10 -34.79
C SER A 144 -6.13 0.78 -36.17
N ASN A 145 -6.45 -0.39 -36.72
CA ASN A 145 -6.03 -0.78 -38.07
C ASN A 145 -6.67 0.13 -39.13
N LEU A 146 -7.98 0.39 -39.02
CA LEU A 146 -8.67 1.31 -39.91
C LEU A 146 -8.05 2.71 -39.85
N LYS A 147 -7.72 3.22 -38.66
CA LYS A 147 -7.02 4.51 -38.49
C LYS A 147 -5.68 4.56 -39.24
N LYS A 148 -4.93 3.45 -39.30
CA LYS A 148 -3.69 3.34 -40.07
C LYS A 148 -3.96 3.32 -41.57
N GLU A 149 -4.97 2.56 -42.00
CA GLU A 149 -5.34 2.42 -43.42
C GLU A 149 -5.88 3.73 -44.01
N ILE A 150 -6.66 4.48 -43.24
CA ILE A 150 -7.20 5.80 -43.65
C ILE A 150 -6.19 6.94 -43.46
N GLY A 151 -4.94 6.65 -43.07
CA GLY A 151 -3.88 7.66 -42.91
C GLY A 151 -4.09 8.65 -41.75
N LEU A 152 -4.98 8.34 -40.80
CA LEU A 152 -5.26 9.15 -39.61
C LEU A 152 -4.32 8.82 -38.42
N THR A 153 -3.24 8.08 -38.66
CA THR A 153 -2.09 8.13 -37.74
C THR A 153 -1.51 9.54 -37.83
N GLU A 154 -1.97 10.41 -36.95
CA GLU A 154 -1.10 11.45 -36.40
C GLU A 154 0.19 10.73 -36.03
N THR A 155 1.22 10.93 -36.85
CA THR A 155 2.58 10.87 -36.37
C THR A 155 2.57 11.74 -35.12
N GLU A 156 2.70 11.13 -33.95
CA GLU A 156 3.37 11.80 -32.84
C GLU A 156 4.71 12.26 -33.44
N LYS A 157 4.77 13.50 -33.92
CA LYS A 157 6.03 14.14 -34.32
C LYS A 157 6.87 14.21 -33.05
N PRO A 158 8.06 13.59 -32.97
CA PRO A 158 9.03 13.96 -31.99
C PRO A 158 10.19 14.65 -32.72
N GLU A 159 9.91 15.78 -33.39
CA GLU A 159 10.98 16.61 -33.97
C GLU A 159 10.65 18.07 -33.70
N ASN A 160 10.76 18.45 -32.43
CA ASN A 160 11.03 19.85 -32.08
C ASN A 160 12.51 20.11 -32.36
N GLU A 161 12.81 20.52 -33.58
CA GLU A 161 14.16 20.98 -33.98
C GLU A 161 14.61 22.23 -33.19
N ASN A 162 13.71 22.85 -32.41
CA ASN A 162 13.96 24.03 -31.58
C ASN A 162 13.90 23.76 -30.06
N ALA A 163 14.43 22.64 -29.58
CA ALA A 163 14.61 22.43 -28.14
C ALA A 163 15.95 22.99 -27.62
N CYS A 164 15.95 23.60 -26.44
CA CYS A 164 17.20 24.06 -25.81
C CYS A 164 18.13 22.87 -25.46
N PRO A 165 19.41 22.86 -25.89
CA PRO A 165 20.31 21.73 -25.68
C PRO A 165 20.68 21.46 -24.21
N LYS A 166 20.45 22.44 -23.30
CA LYS A 166 20.75 22.26 -21.86
C LYS A 166 19.54 21.85 -21.03
N CYS A 167 18.37 22.44 -21.27
CA CYS A 167 17.18 22.19 -20.45
C CYS A 167 16.11 21.37 -21.14
N GLY A 168 16.29 21.02 -22.43
CA GLY A 168 15.35 20.21 -23.21
C GLY A 168 14.01 20.88 -23.44
N LYS A 169 13.88 22.16 -23.11
CA LYS A 169 12.62 22.88 -23.19
C LYS A 169 12.38 23.35 -24.62
N ASP A 170 11.15 23.17 -25.07
CA ASP A 170 10.70 23.59 -26.39
C ASP A 170 10.74 25.13 -26.49
N LEU A 171 11.36 25.63 -27.56
CA LEU A 171 11.49 27.05 -27.85
C LEU A 171 10.72 27.43 -29.12
N SER A 172 9.85 26.55 -29.63
CA SER A 172 9.07 26.79 -30.85
C SER A 172 8.08 27.95 -30.72
N ASP A 173 7.63 28.26 -29.50
CA ASP A 173 6.71 29.37 -29.22
C ASP A 173 7.43 30.72 -29.01
N LEU A 174 8.75 30.77 -29.16
CA LEU A 174 9.57 31.93 -28.86
C LEU A 174 10.13 32.59 -30.14
N PRO A 175 10.28 33.92 -30.16
CA PRO A 175 10.89 34.65 -31.28
C PRO A 175 12.22 34.06 -31.76
N GLU A 176 12.42 34.01 -33.07
CA GLU A 176 13.54 33.30 -33.71
C GLU A 176 14.93 33.88 -33.35
N ASP A 177 14.97 35.15 -32.92
CA ASP A 177 16.15 35.97 -32.60
C ASP A 177 16.67 35.80 -31.16
N ILE A 178 16.09 34.89 -30.37
CA ILE A 178 16.53 34.64 -29.00
C ILE A 178 17.91 33.97 -28.98
N ALA A 179 18.93 34.75 -28.58
CA ALA A 179 20.30 34.28 -28.38
C ALA A 179 20.51 33.51 -27.07
N VAL A 180 19.57 33.60 -26.12
CA VAL A 180 19.69 33.02 -24.76
C VAL A 180 18.38 32.39 -24.31
N CYS A 181 18.41 31.12 -23.93
CA CYS A 181 17.24 30.40 -23.42
C CYS A 181 16.68 31.06 -22.13
N PRO A 182 15.42 31.53 -22.11
CA PRO A 182 14.82 32.19 -20.94
C PRO A 182 14.69 31.31 -19.70
N TYR A 183 14.68 29.98 -19.89
CA TYR A 183 14.43 29.03 -18.81
C TYR A 183 15.69 28.58 -18.07
N CYS A 184 16.86 28.64 -18.71
CA CYS A 184 18.10 28.13 -18.13
C CYS A 184 19.33 29.02 -18.37
N GLY A 185 19.17 30.13 -19.09
CA GLY A 185 20.21 31.12 -19.35
C GLY A 185 21.31 30.67 -20.32
N THR A 186 21.08 29.60 -21.08
CA THR A 186 22.11 29.04 -21.98
C THR A 186 22.06 29.72 -23.33
N LYS A 187 23.22 30.10 -23.87
CA LYS A 187 23.32 30.64 -25.22
C LYS A 187 22.92 29.58 -26.24
N LEU A 188 22.02 29.95 -27.14
CA LEU A 188 21.57 29.09 -28.24
C LEU A 188 22.42 29.45 -29.46
N ASN A 189 23.31 28.55 -29.88
CA ASN A 189 23.99 28.71 -31.17
C ASN A 189 23.04 28.19 -32.25
N LYS A 190 22.18 29.06 -32.78
CA LYS A 190 21.56 28.82 -34.08
C LYS A 190 22.60 29.27 -35.14
N SER A 191 22.97 28.37 -36.04
CA SER A 191 23.87 28.67 -37.16
C SER A 191 23.10 29.19 -38.36
#